data_AF-A0A928NDP6-F1
#
_entry.id   AF-A0A928NDP6-F1
#
_cell.length_a   1.000
_cell.length_b   1.000
_cell.length_c   1.000
_cell.angle_alpha   90.00
_cell.angle_beta   90.00
_cell.angle_gamma   90.00
#
_symmetry.space_group_name_H-M   'P 1'
#
loop_
_entity.id
_entity.type
_entity.pdbx_description
1 polymer ?
#
loop_
_entity_poly.entity_id
_entity_poly.type
_entity_poly.pdbx_seq_one_letter_code
_entity_poly.pdbx_strand_id
1 'polypeptide(L)'
;MITSKQRAYLRELANGLDPIFQVGKSGIGDTFRKQIFDALEARELIKIKVLPNSDMTAAEVCQELCEGVGANPVQVIGNKVVLYKRSREHKKIILPGEPKPKVKPAYKKTVPDKKQQAKQKGLNRR
;
A
#
# COMPACT_ATOMS: atom_id res chain seq x y z
N MET A 1 -3.43 -1.40 18.52
CA MET A 1 -2.05 -1.90 18.69
C MET A 1 -1.93 -3.22 17.94
N ILE A 2 -0.90 -3.40 17.11
CA ILE A 2 -0.69 -4.64 16.32
C ILE A 2 0.08 -5.69 17.14
N THR A 3 -0.26 -6.97 17.01
CA THR A 3 0.46 -8.05 17.72
C THR A 3 1.76 -8.43 17.01
N SER A 4 2.70 -9.08 17.70
CA SER A 4 3.98 -9.50 17.11
C SER A 4 3.80 -10.45 15.91
N LYS A 5 2.81 -11.35 15.95
CA LYS A 5 2.47 -12.25 14.83
C LYS A 5 1.94 -11.47 13.61
N GLN A 6 1.09 -10.48 13.86
CA GLN A 6 0.57 -9.59 12.81
C GLN A 6 1.68 -8.73 12.20
N ARG A 7 2.60 -8.20 13.02
CA ARG A 7 3.75 -7.43 12.55
C ARG A 7 4.67 -8.27 11.65
N ALA A 8 4.93 -9.53 12.00
CA ALA A 8 5.72 -10.45 11.18
C ALA A 8 5.07 -10.70 9.81
N TYR A 9 3.75 -10.92 9.79
CA TYR A 9 2.99 -11.09 8.55
C TYR A 9 3.01 -9.83 7.67
N LEU A 10 2.77 -8.65 8.25
CA LEU A 10 2.84 -7.37 7.53
C LEU A 10 4.24 -7.08 6.99
N ARG A 11 5.29 -7.49 7.72
CA ARG A 11 6.68 -7.38 7.28
C ARG A 11 6.95 -8.25 6.06
N GLU A 12 6.45 -9.48 6.04
CA GLU A 12 6.58 -10.38 4.88
C GLU A 12 5.90 -9.78 3.65
N LEU A 13 4.65 -9.33 3.79
CA LEU A 13 3.93 -8.66 2.70
C LEU A 13 4.65 -7.41 2.22
N ALA A 14 5.19 -6.63 3.16
CA ALA A 14 5.89 -5.40 2.83
C ALA A 14 7.18 -5.64 2.05
N ASN A 15 7.89 -6.76 2.25
CA ASN A 15 9.14 -7.03 1.53
C ASN A 15 8.96 -7.03 0.01
N GLY A 16 7.86 -7.59 -0.50
CA GLY A 16 7.53 -7.63 -1.92
C GLY A 16 6.94 -6.33 -2.51
N LEU A 17 6.69 -5.31 -1.69
CA LEU A 17 6.14 -4.04 -2.15
C LEU A 17 7.24 -3.03 -2.52
N ASP A 18 7.07 -2.32 -3.62
CA ASP A 18 7.92 -1.19 -3.95
C ASP A 18 7.51 0.09 -3.20
N PRO A 19 8.47 0.95 -2.83
CA PRO A 19 8.15 2.24 -2.25
C PRO A 19 7.42 3.11 -3.28
N ILE A 20 6.21 3.52 -2.94
CA ILE A 20 5.38 4.39 -3.81
C ILE A 20 5.59 5.87 -3.51
N PHE A 21 6.14 6.19 -2.34
CA PHE A 21 6.46 7.56 -1.92
C PHE A 21 7.92 7.68 -1.54
N GLN A 22 8.45 8.88 -1.67
CA GLN A 22 9.78 9.21 -1.21
C GLN A 22 9.83 10.55 -0.47
N VAL A 23 10.65 10.63 0.58
CA VAL A 23 10.91 11.84 1.36
C VAL A 23 12.30 12.35 1.01
N GLY A 24 12.40 13.60 0.56
CA GLY A 24 13.66 14.28 0.25
C GLY A 24 13.93 15.45 1.19
N LYS A 25 14.70 16.44 0.72
CA LYS A 25 15.01 17.67 1.47
C LYS A 25 13.79 18.50 1.86
N SER A 26 12.70 18.40 1.11
CA SER A 26 11.46 19.11 1.42
C SER A 26 10.70 18.55 2.63
N GLY A 27 11.17 17.44 3.22
CA GLY A 27 10.57 16.85 4.41
C GLY A 27 9.13 16.38 4.21
N ILE A 28 8.35 16.44 5.29
CA ILE A 28 6.94 16.00 5.34
C ILE A 28 6.03 17.24 5.43
N GLY A 29 5.50 17.67 4.29
CA GLY A 29 4.49 18.72 4.24
C GLY A 29 3.07 18.21 4.51
N ASP A 30 2.12 19.13 4.72
CA ASP A 30 0.68 18.80 4.91
C ASP A 30 0.08 18.08 3.70
N THR A 31 0.44 18.51 2.49
CA THR A 31 0.00 17.85 1.25
C THR A 31 0.54 16.42 1.17
N PHE A 32 1.78 16.21 1.60
CA PHE A 32 2.36 14.86 1.64
C PHE A 32 1.63 13.98 2.67
N ARG A 33 1.34 14.51 3.87
CA ARG A 33 0.53 13.79 4.88
C ARG A 33 -0.84 13.38 4.36
N LYS A 34 -1.54 14.27 3.63
CA LYS A 34 -2.83 13.94 3.00
C LYS A 34 -2.69 12.84 1.95
N GLN A 35 -1.66 12.88 1.11
CA GLN A 35 -1.41 11.83 0.12
C GLN A 35 -1.08 10.48 0.77
N ILE A 36 -0.29 10.49 1.84
CA ILE A 36 0.02 9.28 2.62
C ILE A 36 -1.25 8.72 3.25
N PHE A 37 -2.12 9.57 3.79
CA PHE A 37 -3.40 9.18 4.36
C PHE A 37 -4.29 8.48 3.32
N ASP A 38 -4.51 9.09 2.16
CA ASP A 38 -5.33 8.53 1.08
C ASP A 38 -4.78 7.20 0.56
N ALA A 39 -3.46 7.12 0.37
CA ALA A 39 -2.80 5.90 -0.06
C ALA A 39 -2.89 4.78 0.99
N LEU A 40 -2.80 5.12 2.28
CA LEU A 40 -3.00 4.17 3.38
C LEU A 40 -4.45 3.67 3.43
N GLU A 41 -5.45 4.52 3.15
CA GLU A 41 -6.84 4.07 3.08
C GLU A 41 -7.10 3.14 1.89
N ALA A 42 -6.45 3.39 0.74
CA ALA A 42 -6.64 2.58 -0.46
C ALA A 42 -5.89 1.22 -0.42
N ARG A 43 -4.71 1.18 0.22
CA ARG A 43 -3.79 0.02 0.15
C ARG A 43 -3.54 -0.66 1.49
N GLU A 44 -3.91 -0.05 2.61
CA GLU A 44 -3.68 -0.49 4.00
C GLU A 44 -2.21 -0.58 4.42
N LEU A 45 -1.32 -0.92 3.49
CA LEU A 45 0.12 -1.10 3.69
C LEU A 45 0.88 -0.32 2.62
N ILE A 46 1.74 0.58 3.05
CA ILE A 46 2.59 1.36 2.15
C ILE A 46 4.06 1.27 2.55
N LYS A 47 4.92 1.40 1.55
CA LYS A 47 6.36 1.53 1.73
C LYS A 47 6.78 2.93 1.25
N ILE A 48 7.58 3.60 2.06
CA ILE A 48 8.09 4.95 1.80
C ILE A 48 9.62 4.88 1.81
N LYS A 49 10.26 5.57 0.88
CA LYS A 49 11.72 5.67 0.79
C LYS A 49 12.19 7.04 1.26
N VAL A 50 12.99 7.09 2.30
CA VAL A 50 13.70 8.31 2.70
C VAL A 50 14.97 8.41 1.85
N LEU A 51 15.18 9.56 1.23
CA LEU A 51 16.39 9.84 0.47
C LEU A 51 17.54 10.16 1.44
N PRO A 52 18.78 9.78 1.14
CA PRO A 52 19.93 10.07 2.01
C PRO A 52 20.23 11.57 2.13
N ASN A 53 19.69 12.38 1.22
CA ASN A 53 19.78 13.84 1.24
C ASN A 53 18.68 14.49 2.10
N SER A 54 17.79 13.71 2.71
CA SER A 54 16.76 14.20 3.63
C SER A 54 17.40 14.64 4.94
N ASP A 55 16.90 15.73 5.52
CA ASP A 55 17.30 16.20 6.84
C ASP A 55 16.69 15.35 7.97
N MET A 56 15.72 14.49 7.64
CA MET A 56 15.05 13.59 8.60
C MET A 56 15.50 12.14 8.40
N THR A 57 15.65 11.41 9.51
CA THR A 57 15.94 9.97 9.48
C THR A 57 14.69 9.14 9.20
N ALA A 58 14.88 7.89 8.73
CA ALA A 58 13.76 6.97 8.50
C ALA A 58 12.95 6.67 9.79
N ALA A 59 13.58 6.73 10.96
CA ALA A 59 12.90 6.58 12.24
C ALA A 59 12.00 7.79 12.55
N GLU A 60 12.48 9.02 12.35
CA GLU A 60 11.71 10.25 12.56
C GLU A 60 10.55 10.36 11.60
N VAL A 61 10.79 10.10 10.31
CA VAL A 61 9.73 10.05 9.29
C VAL A 61 8.65 9.04 9.67
N CYS A 62 9.04 7.90 10.24
CA CYS A 62 8.10 6.89 10.71
C CYS A 62 7.23 7.42 11.86
N GLN A 63 7.83 8.04 12.87
CA GLN A 63 7.10 8.61 14.01
C GLN A 63 6.15 9.70 13.55
N GLU A 64 6.64 10.68 12.80
CA GLU A 64 5.85 11.85 12.38
C GLU A 64 4.67 11.45 11.49
N LEU A 65 4.86 10.49 10.57
CA LEU A 65 3.76 9.97 9.75
C LEU A 65 2.78 9.13 10.57
N CYS A 66 3.26 8.36 11.55
CA CYS A 66 2.37 7.61 12.44
C CYS A 66 1.48 8.54 13.26
N GLU A 67 2.04 9.61 13.81
CA GLU A 67 1.31 10.62 14.58
C GLU A 67 0.37 11.43 13.69
N GLY A 68 0.83 11.88 12.52
CA GLY A 68 0.03 12.72 11.62
C GLY A 68 -1.10 11.99 10.90
N VAL A 69 -0.95 10.69 10.63
CA VAL A 69 -1.91 9.90 9.82
C VAL A 69 -2.68 8.87 10.68
N GLY A 70 -2.28 8.66 11.93
CA GLY A 70 -2.83 7.63 12.81
C GLY A 70 -2.50 6.22 12.30
N ALA A 71 -1.30 6.05 11.73
CA ALA A 71 -0.83 4.78 11.20
C ALA A 71 -0.01 4.00 12.25
N ASN A 72 0.13 2.70 12.05
CA ASN A 72 0.99 1.86 12.89
C ASN A 72 2.33 1.58 12.20
N PRO A 73 3.45 1.73 12.91
CA PRO A 73 4.76 1.38 12.38
C PRO A 73 4.90 -0.15 12.36
N VAL A 74 5.24 -0.71 11.19
CA VAL A 74 5.51 -2.14 11.04
C VAL A 74 7.00 -2.39 11.19
N GLN A 75 7.80 -1.72 10.36
CA GLN A 75 9.25 -1.88 10.33
C GLN A 75 9.94 -0.71 9.62
N VAL A 76 11.15 -0.38 10.07
CA VAL A 76 12.13 0.43 9.34
C VAL A 76 13.22 -0.48 8.77
N ILE A 77 13.51 -0.37 7.47
CA ILE A 77 14.49 -1.17 6.73
C ILE A 77 15.48 -0.21 6.06
N GLY A 78 16.61 0.07 6.72
CA GLY A 78 17.56 1.08 6.27
C GLY A 78 16.86 2.43 6.10
N ASN A 79 16.88 2.98 4.88
CA ASN A 79 16.19 4.23 4.56
C ASN A 79 14.73 4.04 4.11
N LYS A 80 14.15 2.85 4.24
CA LYS A 80 12.76 2.58 3.87
C LYS A 80 11.91 2.39 5.11
N VAL A 81 10.69 2.90 5.09
CA VAL A 81 9.73 2.81 6.19
C VAL A 81 8.48 2.09 5.70
N VAL A 82 7.97 1.18 6.52
CA VAL A 82 6.73 0.45 6.26
C VAL A 82 5.68 0.86 7.28
N LEU A 83 4.58 1.40 6.77
CA LEU A 83 3.45 1.86 7.57
C LEU A 83 2.20 1.04 7.23
N TYR A 84 1.44 0.70 8.26
CA TYR A 84 0.18 -0.02 8.13
C TYR A 84 -0.94 0.75 8.82
N LYS A 85 -2.07 0.87 8.14
CA LYS A 85 -3.33 1.39 8.69
C LYS A 85 -4.45 0.47 8.25
N ARG A 86 -5.26 0.04 9.22
CA ARG A 86 -6.42 -0.82 8.94
C ARG A 86 -7.49 -0.01 8.22
N SER A 87 -7.87 -0.39 7.00
CA SER A 87 -8.98 0.28 6.32
C SER A 87 -10.33 -0.21 6.84
N ARG A 88 -11.29 0.72 6.93
CA ARG A 88 -12.66 0.43 7.36
C ARG A 88 -13.49 -0.20 6.22
N GLU A 89 -13.25 0.21 4.97
CA GLU A 89 -14.06 -0.19 3.81
C GLU A 89 -13.40 -1.23 2.88
N HIS A 90 -12.07 -1.21 2.71
CA HIS A 90 -11.36 -2.07 1.75
C HIS A 90 -10.34 -3.00 2.42
N LYS A 91 -10.80 -3.92 3.27
CA LYS A 91 -9.94 -4.95 3.90
C LYS A 91 -9.42 -5.94 2.87
N LYS A 92 -8.20 -5.74 2.38
CA LYS A 92 -7.48 -6.68 1.49
C LYS A 92 -6.51 -7.55 2.29
N ILE A 93 -5.99 -7.07 3.41
CA ILE A 93 -5.00 -7.80 4.21
C ILE A 93 -5.70 -8.60 5.32
N ILE A 94 -5.60 -9.93 5.26
CA ILE A 94 -6.14 -10.84 6.28
C ILE A 94 -5.07 -11.05 7.34
N LEU A 95 -5.22 -10.38 8.49
CA LEU A 95 -4.31 -10.56 9.62
C LEU A 95 -4.49 -11.94 10.27
N PRO A 96 -3.39 -12.67 10.58
CA PRO A 96 -3.49 -13.94 11.27
C PRO A 96 -4.01 -13.74 12.71
N GLY A 97 -5.14 -14.36 13.04
CA GLY A 97 -5.74 -14.34 14.38
C GLY A 97 -7.03 -13.53 14.54
N GLU A 98 -7.56 -12.88 13.50
CA GLU A 98 -8.95 -12.38 13.51
C GLU A 98 -9.90 -13.42 12.88
N PRO A 99 -11.16 -13.55 13.36
CA PRO A 99 -12.17 -14.29 12.63
C PRO A 99 -12.34 -13.67 11.24
N LYS A 100 -12.31 -14.52 10.22
CA LYS A 100 -12.36 -14.12 8.80
C LYS A 100 -13.40 -13.02 8.59
N PRO A 101 -13.05 -11.87 7.97
CA PRO A 101 -14.04 -10.85 7.69
C PRO A 101 -15.12 -11.44 6.78
N LYS A 102 -16.40 -11.27 7.16
CA LYS A 102 -17.58 -11.59 6.34
C LYS A 102 -17.72 -10.62 5.15
N VAL A 103 -16.62 -10.27 4.48
CA VAL A 103 -16.67 -9.44 3.28
C VAL A 103 -17.10 -10.31 2.11
N LYS A 104 -18.25 -9.97 1.51
CA LYS A 104 -18.69 -10.55 0.24
C LYS A 104 -17.57 -10.34 -0.79
N PRO A 105 -17.22 -11.34 -1.60
CA PRO A 105 -16.11 -11.23 -2.56
C PRO A 105 -16.46 -10.19 -3.62
N ALA A 106 -15.97 -8.97 -3.48
CA ALA A 106 -16.10 -7.91 -4.47
C ALA A 106 -14.83 -7.83 -5.35
N TYR A 107 -14.41 -8.96 -5.92
CA TYR A 107 -13.66 -8.97 -7.17
C TYR A 107 -13.77 -10.34 -7.83
N LYS A 108 -14.86 -10.55 -8.59
CA LYS A 108 -14.81 -11.49 -9.70
C LYS A 108 -13.81 -10.90 -10.70
N LYS A 109 -12.59 -11.44 -10.72
CA LYS A 109 -11.73 -11.34 -11.89
C LYS A 109 -12.35 -12.27 -12.93
N THR A 110 -13.37 -11.80 -13.66
CA THR A 110 -13.60 -12.35 -15.00
C THR A 110 -12.35 -11.96 -15.78
N VAL A 111 -11.41 -12.89 -15.89
CA VAL A 111 -10.45 -12.87 -16.99
C VAL A 111 -11.29 -12.81 -18.27
N PRO A 112 -11.24 -11.73 -19.07
CA PRO A 112 -11.74 -11.84 -20.41
C PRO A 112 -10.74 -12.73 -21.15
N ASP A 113 -11.17 -13.94 -21.44
CA ASP A 113 -10.56 -14.85 -22.41
C ASP A 113 -10.37 -14.05 -23.71
N LYS A 114 -9.13 -13.61 -23.99
CA LYS A 114 -8.76 -13.03 -25.29
C LYS A 114 -8.67 -14.16 -26.31
N LYS A 115 -9.81 -14.73 -26.70
CA LYS A 115 -10.02 -15.31 -28.02
C LYS A 115 -10.93 -14.38 -28.81
N GLN A 116 -10.62 -14.28 -30.10
CA GLN A 116 -11.37 -13.58 -31.16
C GLN A 116 -10.92 -12.14 -31.46
N GLN A 117 -9.79 -12.03 -32.16
CA GLN A 117 -9.73 -11.16 -33.33
C GLN A 117 -9.55 -12.04 -34.57
N ALA A 118 -10.68 -12.52 -35.08
CA ALA A 118 -10.82 -13.01 -36.44
C ALA A 118 -12.16 -12.48 -36.97
N LYS A 119 -12.16 -11.99 -38.21
CA LYS A 119 -13.27 -11.41 -38.99
C LYS A 119 -13.51 -9.90 -38.86
N GLN A 120 -12.68 -9.14 -39.58
CA GLN A 120 -13.23 -8.09 -40.44
C GLN A 120 -12.30 -7.86 -41.64
N LYS A 121 -12.62 -8.50 -42.76
CA LYS A 121 -12.45 -7.99 -44.14
C LYS A 121 -12.88 -9.08 -45.11
N GLY A 122 -14.18 -9.12 -45.32
CA GLY A 122 -14.81 -9.83 -46.42
C GLY A 122 -16.05 -9.05 -46.84
N LEU A 123 -15.87 -7.84 -47.39
CA LEU A 123 -16.83 -7.19 -48.30
C LEU A 123 -16.24 -5.89 -48.89
N ASN A 124 -15.40 -6.01 -49.91
CA ASN A 124 -15.40 -5.04 -51.00
C ASN A 124 -15.64 -5.86 -52.27
N ARG A 125 -16.92 -6.11 -52.54
CA ARG A 125 -17.40 -6.43 -53.88
C ARG A 125 -17.49 -5.10 -54.62
N ARG A 126 -16.59 -4.89 -55.58
CA ARG A 126 -16.82 -4.30 -56.89
C ARG A 126 -15.58 -4.55 -57.73
#